data_AF-A0A2T0N2S4-F1
#
_entry.id   AF-A0A2T0N2S4-F1
#
_cell.length_a   1.000
_cell.length_b   1.000
_cell.length_c   1.000
_cell.angle_alpha   90.00
_cell.angle_beta   90.00
_cell.angle_gamma   90.00
#
_symmetry.space_group_name_H-M   'P 1'
#
loop_
_entity.id
_entity.type
_entity.pdbx_description
1 polymer ?
#
loop_
_entity_poly.entity_id
_entity_poly.type
_entity_poly.pdbx_seq_one_letter_code
_entity_poly.pdbx_strand_id
1 'polypeptide(L)'
;MLTALADATHTNCGGKAATLGLLLREGLPVPDGFVVPHGGERGVRVTRPLRAAVARELARLGDPVVAVRSSALNEDTADASAAGQYESVIGARGSAGVCEAIAACWSSANAARVNDYWSRATAGAGASFPGMGVLVQRVIGAEISGVMFTPQRPGEPTRIEAAWGLGLGVVGGTITPDTYEVAAVGSIRCTVGSKRTRIDLAPEHGGVVESAVAAEQQKARTLDDATTAILAELGHRIAEIQGGPQDVEWAVADGVIWVLQARPITASLPALRVSASPFPARALTGTPGSHGKVMGAARLVRGPSDFKAVRPGEIVICPYTDPAWTPLFTIAAGVVTETGGALSHAAIVAREYGIPAVLGVADALNRIENGHRIALDGTAGTITLL
;
A
#
# COMPACT_ATOMS: atom_id res chain seq x y z
N MET A 1 13.92 -26.62 1.74
CA MET A 1 12.75 -27.11 0.98
C MET A 1 11.80 -25.93 0.83
N LEU A 2 11.20 -25.71 -0.35
CA LEU A 2 10.20 -24.66 -0.56
C LEU A 2 8.86 -25.13 0.01
N THR A 3 8.00 -24.19 0.42
CA THR A 3 6.66 -24.47 0.93
C THR A 3 5.64 -23.97 -0.07
N ALA A 4 4.65 -24.79 -0.45
CA ALA A 4 3.54 -24.31 -1.26
C ALA A 4 2.76 -23.23 -0.51
N LEU A 5 2.22 -22.22 -1.20
CA LEU A 5 1.52 -21.11 -0.52
C LEU A 5 0.37 -21.61 0.37
N ALA A 6 -0.37 -22.62 -0.10
CA ALA A 6 -1.46 -23.23 0.66
C ALA A 6 -0.99 -23.87 1.99
N ASP A 7 0.28 -24.21 2.13
CA ASP A 7 0.86 -24.83 3.34
C ASP A 7 1.66 -23.82 4.19
N ALA A 8 1.66 -22.54 3.81
CA ALA A 8 2.37 -21.50 4.53
C ALA A 8 1.75 -21.27 5.91
N THR A 9 2.60 -21.20 6.93
CA THR A 9 2.22 -20.87 8.31
C THR A 9 2.99 -19.64 8.77
N HIS A 10 2.48 -18.98 9.79
CA HIS A 10 3.15 -17.81 10.35
C HIS A 10 4.57 -18.17 10.81
N THR A 11 4.71 -19.33 11.48
CA THR A 11 5.97 -19.78 12.08
C THR A 11 7.04 -20.18 11.07
N ASN A 12 6.72 -20.53 9.82
CA ASN A 12 7.72 -20.93 8.82
C ASN A 12 7.88 -19.93 7.68
N CYS A 13 6.85 -19.13 7.38
CA CYS A 13 6.75 -18.33 6.16
C CYS A 13 6.46 -16.84 6.42
N GLY A 14 6.23 -16.42 7.67
CA GLY A 14 5.88 -15.04 8.02
C GLY A 14 4.41 -14.68 7.78
N GLY A 15 4.03 -13.46 8.15
CA GLY A 15 2.63 -13.00 8.21
C GLY A 15 1.91 -13.03 6.86
N LYS A 16 2.45 -12.34 5.86
CA LYS A 16 1.86 -12.21 4.51
C LYS A 16 1.53 -13.55 3.88
N ALA A 17 2.53 -14.43 3.82
CA ALA A 17 2.38 -15.74 3.21
C ALA A 17 1.38 -16.61 3.96
N ALA A 18 1.40 -16.58 5.30
CA ALA A 18 0.46 -17.34 6.12
C ALA A 18 -0.99 -16.90 5.90
N THR A 19 -1.23 -15.59 5.84
CA THR A 19 -2.55 -15.02 5.58
C THR A 19 -3.06 -15.41 4.19
N LEU A 20 -2.25 -15.22 3.15
CA LEU A 20 -2.61 -15.58 1.79
C LEU A 20 -2.83 -17.10 1.64
N GLY A 21 -2.01 -17.91 2.29
CA GLY A 21 -2.18 -19.36 2.35
C GLY A 21 -3.50 -19.78 3.01
N LEU A 22 -3.90 -19.11 4.10
CA LEU A 22 -5.20 -19.33 4.74
C LEU A 22 -6.36 -18.97 3.80
N LEU A 23 -6.34 -17.77 3.21
CA LEU A 23 -7.40 -17.34 2.29
C LEU A 23 -7.52 -18.27 1.07
N LEU A 24 -6.39 -18.76 0.55
CA LEU A 24 -6.37 -19.74 -0.52
C LEU A 24 -7.02 -21.08 -0.11
N ARG A 25 -6.74 -21.58 1.10
CA ARG A 25 -7.38 -22.81 1.64
C ARG A 25 -8.89 -22.65 1.87
N GLU A 26 -9.34 -21.44 2.20
CA GLU A 26 -10.76 -21.08 2.32
C GLU A 26 -11.44 -20.86 0.95
N GLY A 27 -10.72 -21.13 -0.16
CA GLY A 27 -11.26 -21.06 -1.52
C GLY A 27 -11.42 -19.64 -2.06
N LEU A 28 -10.75 -18.65 -1.47
CA LEU A 28 -10.72 -17.29 -2.02
C LEU A 28 -9.74 -17.20 -3.20
N PRO A 29 -9.98 -16.27 -4.16
CA PRO A 29 -9.17 -16.14 -5.37
C PRO A 29 -7.82 -15.49 -5.07
N VAL A 30 -6.88 -16.26 -4.53
CA VAL A 30 -5.50 -15.84 -4.27
C VAL A 30 -4.60 -16.38 -5.38
N PRO A 31 -3.67 -15.59 -5.95
CA PRO A 31 -2.70 -16.08 -6.93
C PRO A 31 -1.83 -17.20 -6.33
N ASP A 32 -1.71 -18.32 -7.03
CA ASP A 32 -0.86 -19.44 -6.60
C ASP A 32 0.63 -19.02 -6.57
N GLY A 33 1.39 -19.72 -5.74
CA GLY A 33 2.78 -19.40 -5.46
C GLY A 33 3.44 -20.38 -4.50
N PHE A 34 4.64 -20.02 -4.08
CA PHE A 34 5.41 -20.76 -3.10
C PHE A 34 6.20 -19.78 -2.23
N VAL A 35 6.69 -20.28 -1.10
CA VAL A 35 7.46 -19.51 -0.15
C VAL A 35 8.82 -20.14 0.03
N VAL A 36 9.85 -19.31 0.12
CA VAL A 36 11.14 -19.68 0.69
C VAL A 36 11.05 -19.47 2.21
N PRO A 37 10.97 -20.54 3.02
CA PRO A 37 10.78 -20.41 4.46
C PRO A 37 11.98 -19.75 5.13
N HIS A 38 11.77 -19.09 6.26
CA HIS A 38 12.89 -18.63 7.07
C HIS A 38 13.56 -19.85 7.74
N GLY A 39 14.90 -19.89 7.76
CA GLY A 39 15.68 -20.99 8.36
C GLY A 39 15.99 -22.20 7.46
N GLY A 40 15.56 -22.21 6.19
CA GLY A 40 15.80 -23.33 5.27
C GLY A 40 17.26 -23.58 4.88
N GLU A 41 18.08 -22.54 4.82
CA GLU A 41 19.55 -22.59 4.71
C GLU A 41 20.09 -21.33 5.40
N ARG A 42 21.06 -21.46 6.31
CA ARG A 42 21.65 -20.31 7.01
C ARG A 42 22.46 -19.48 6.02
N GLY A 43 21.85 -18.51 5.34
CA GLY A 43 22.59 -17.56 4.53
C GLY A 43 21.72 -16.67 3.65
N VAL A 44 22.12 -15.40 3.55
CA VAL A 44 21.62 -14.36 2.62
C VAL A 44 21.99 -14.69 1.16
N ARG A 45 22.17 -15.97 0.82
CA ARG A 45 22.72 -16.41 -0.47
C ARG A 45 21.87 -17.50 -1.07
N VAL A 46 21.51 -17.31 -2.33
CA VAL A 46 20.84 -18.34 -3.12
C VAL A 46 21.82 -19.47 -3.43
N THR A 47 21.55 -20.65 -2.90
CA THR A 47 22.35 -21.85 -3.17
C THR A 47 21.90 -22.56 -4.46
N ARG A 48 22.73 -23.49 -4.95
CA ARG A 48 22.38 -24.33 -6.10
C ARG A 48 21.14 -25.21 -5.84
N PRO A 49 20.98 -25.87 -4.67
CA PRO A 49 19.74 -26.57 -4.32
C PRO A 49 18.50 -25.67 -4.34
N LEU A 50 18.59 -24.47 -3.77
CA LEU A 50 17.48 -23.51 -3.79
C LEU A 50 17.10 -23.11 -5.21
N ARG A 51 18.08 -22.76 -6.06
CA ARG A 51 17.85 -22.42 -7.47
C ARG A 51 17.14 -23.56 -8.23
N ALA A 52 17.54 -24.80 -7.98
CA ALA A 52 16.91 -25.96 -8.59
C ALA A 52 15.47 -26.17 -8.09
N ALA A 53 15.19 -25.90 -6.82
CA ALA A 53 13.85 -25.95 -6.27
C ALA A 53 12.95 -24.84 -6.87
N VAL A 54 13.46 -23.62 -6.95
CA VAL A 54 12.76 -22.48 -7.59
C VAL A 54 12.43 -22.81 -9.04
N ALA A 55 13.37 -23.38 -9.81
CA ALA A 55 13.11 -23.78 -11.20
C ALA A 55 11.97 -24.79 -11.33
N ARG A 56 11.88 -25.77 -10.42
CA ARG A 56 10.79 -26.76 -10.43
C ARG A 56 9.43 -26.15 -10.11
N GLU A 57 9.37 -25.27 -9.11
CA GLU A 57 8.12 -24.58 -8.76
C GLU A 57 7.67 -23.62 -9.85
N LEU A 58 8.59 -22.89 -10.49
CA LEU A 58 8.25 -22.05 -11.64
C LEU A 58 7.67 -22.88 -12.79
N ALA A 59 8.29 -24.02 -13.11
CA ALA A 59 7.76 -24.93 -14.14
C ALA A 59 6.37 -25.47 -13.76
N ARG A 60 6.13 -25.83 -12.49
CA ARG A 60 4.80 -26.23 -11.99
C ARG A 60 3.74 -25.15 -12.22
N LEU A 61 4.12 -23.88 -12.04
CA LEU A 61 3.25 -22.72 -12.24
C LEU A 61 3.11 -22.30 -13.72
N GLY A 62 3.79 -22.97 -14.65
CA GLY A 62 3.79 -22.63 -16.08
C GLY A 62 4.75 -21.50 -16.46
N ASP A 63 5.86 -21.36 -15.73
CA ASP A 63 6.88 -20.31 -15.90
C ASP A 63 6.32 -18.87 -16.01
N PRO A 64 5.44 -18.47 -15.08
CA PRO A 64 4.82 -17.16 -15.13
C PRO A 64 5.82 -16.05 -14.78
N VAL A 65 5.41 -14.82 -15.06
CA VAL A 65 6.01 -13.66 -14.41
C VAL A 65 5.54 -13.62 -12.96
N VAL A 66 6.47 -13.41 -12.02
CA VAL A 66 6.20 -13.48 -10.58
C VAL A 66 6.52 -12.18 -9.84
N ALA A 67 5.78 -11.96 -8.77
CA ALA A 67 6.08 -11.02 -7.71
C ALA A 67 6.86 -11.76 -6.63
N VAL A 68 7.99 -11.19 -6.20
CA VAL A 68 8.81 -11.69 -5.09
C VAL A 68 8.75 -10.67 -3.97
N ARG A 69 8.21 -11.08 -2.82
CA ARG A 69 7.85 -10.21 -1.71
C ARG A 69 8.44 -10.74 -0.41
N SER A 70 8.87 -9.85 0.48
CA SER A 70 9.14 -10.23 1.87
C SER A 70 7.86 -10.75 2.55
N SER A 71 8.05 -11.63 3.51
CA SER A 71 7.03 -12.06 4.45
C SER A 71 7.73 -12.28 5.78
N ALA A 72 7.92 -11.20 6.55
CA ALA A 72 8.59 -11.29 7.85
C ALA A 72 7.64 -11.80 8.95
N LEU A 73 8.21 -12.33 10.04
CA LEU A 73 7.42 -12.79 11.20
C LEU A 73 6.72 -11.66 11.97
N ASN A 74 7.16 -10.42 11.78
CA ASN A 74 6.63 -9.24 12.45
C ASN A 74 6.02 -8.25 11.45
N GLU A 75 5.89 -8.62 10.19
CA GLU A 75 5.18 -7.82 9.19
C GLU A 75 3.67 -8.04 9.35
N ASP A 76 2.87 -6.98 9.12
CA ASP A 76 1.40 -7.01 9.14
C ASP A 76 0.78 -7.44 10.48
N THR A 77 1.30 -6.90 11.60
CA THR A 77 0.69 -7.05 12.93
C THR A 77 -0.30 -5.92 13.22
N ALA A 78 -1.21 -6.12 14.18
CA ALA A 78 -2.15 -5.08 14.60
C ALA A 78 -1.45 -3.84 15.20
N ASP A 79 -0.22 -3.99 15.69
CA ASP A 79 0.55 -2.94 16.35
C ASP A 79 1.45 -2.15 15.38
N ALA A 80 1.72 -2.67 14.18
CA ALA A 80 2.62 -2.06 13.21
C ALA A 80 2.32 -2.51 11.77
N SER A 81 2.01 -1.56 10.87
CA SER A 81 1.74 -1.87 9.46
C SER A 81 3.01 -2.19 8.64
N ALA A 82 4.19 -1.79 9.12
CA ALA A 82 5.47 -1.85 8.41
C ALA A 82 5.38 -1.43 6.92
N ALA A 83 4.45 -0.53 6.59
CA ALA A 83 4.04 -0.26 5.21
C ALA A 83 5.25 0.14 4.34
N GLY A 84 5.46 -0.60 3.25
CA GLY A 84 6.50 -0.35 2.24
C GLY A 84 7.95 -0.56 2.70
N GLN A 85 8.22 -0.95 3.95
CA GLN A 85 9.61 -0.97 4.47
C GLN A 85 10.51 -2.01 3.78
N TYR A 86 9.91 -3.09 3.28
CA TYR A 86 10.59 -4.18 2.59
C TYR A 86 10.43 -4.10 1.07
N GLU A 87 11.43 -4.61 0.35
CA GLU A 87 11.46 -4.55 -1.11
C GLU A 87 10.58 -5.65 -1.72
N SER A 88 9.71 -5.25 -2.65
CA SER A 88 8.95 -6.16 -3.51
C SER A 88 9.43 -6.00 -4.94
N VAL A 89 9.86 -7.11 -5.55
CA VAL A 89 10.26 -7.13 -6.95
C VAL A 89 9.11 -7.68 -7.77
N ILE A 90 8.54 -6.84 -8.62
CA ILE A 90 7.49 -7.23 -9.57
C ILE A 90 8.12 -7.44 -10.94
N GLY A 91 7.73 -8.52 -11.63
CA GLY A 91 8.18 -8.76 -13.00
C GLY A 91 9.32 -9.78 -13.12
N ALA A 92 9.73 -10.43 -12.03
CA ALA A 92 10.77 -11.44 -12.08
C ALA A 92 10.34 -12.64 -12.92
N ARG A 93 11.26 -13.19 -13.72
CA ARG A 93 10.99 -14.33 -14.61
C ARG A 93 12.18 -15.26 -14.68
N GLY A 94 11.88 -16.56 -14.80
CA GLY A 94 12.87 -17.62 -14.85
C GLY A 94 13.63 -17.77 -13.54
N SER A 95 14.26 -18.93 -13.37
CA SER A 95 14.94 -19.25 -12.10
C SER A 95 16.06 -18.27 -11.75
N ALA A 96 16.73 -17.67 -12.74
CA ALA A 96 17.77 -16.67 -12.52
C ALA A 96 17.21 -15.38 -11.90
N GLY A 97 16.27 -14.71 -12.58
CA GLY A 97 15.70 -13.45 -12.13
C GLY A 97 14.93 -13.58 -10.81
N VAL A 98 14.22 -14.70 -10.61
CA VAL A 98 13.53 -14.97 -9.33
C VAL A 98 14.51 -15.14 -8.18
N CYS A 99 15.64 -15.82 -8.40
CA CYS A 99 16.67 -15.94 -7.38
C CYS A 99 17.35 -14.60 -7.06
N GLU A 100 17.59 -13.74 -8.05
CA GLU A 100 18.11 -12.39 -7.82
C GLU A 100 17.13 -11.56 -6.97
N ALA A 101 15.84 -11.63 -7.30
CA ALA A 101 14.79 -10.97 -6.53
C ALA A 101 14.68 -11.50 -5.09
N ILE A 102 14.81 -12.82 -4.87
CA ILE A 102 14.84 -13.40 -3.52
C ILE A 102 16.03 -12.84 -2.72
N ALA A 103 17.21 -12.74 -3.33
CA ALA A 103 18.39 -12.18 -2.70
C ALA A 103 18.24 -10.68 -2.39
N ALA A 104 17.56 -9.94 -3.26
CA ALA A 104 17.22 -8.53 -3.04
C ALA A 104 16.30 -8.36 -1.82
N CYS A 105 15.23 -9.17 -1.71
CA CYS A 105 14.37 -9.16 -0.53
C CYS A 105 15.18 -9.41 0.76
N TRP A 106 16.02 -10.45 0.81
CA TRP A 106 16.87 -10.72 1.99
C TRP A 106 17.86 -9.61 2.31
N SER A 107 18.35 -8.91 1.29
CA SER A 107 19.24 -7.76 1.48
C SER A 107 18.47 -6.55 2.01
N SER A 108 17.21 -6.35 1.59
CA SER A 108 16.32 -5.29 2.06
C SER A 108 16.02 -5.38 3.55
N ALA A 109 15.95 -6.60 4.11
CA ALA A 109 15.80 -6.82 5.54
C ALA A 109 16.95 -6.18 6.33
N ASN A 110 18.19 -6.21 5.82
CA ASN A 110 19.35 -5.62 6.50
C ASN A 110 19.57 -4.14 6.17
N ALA A 111 18.65 -3.49 5.44
CA ALA A 111 18.77 -2.08 5.11
C ALA A 111 18.62 -1.21 6.37
N ALA A 112 19.43 -0.14 6.48
CA ALA A 112 19.42 0.77 7.63
C ALA A 112 18.00 1.28 7.98
N ARG A 113 17.14 1.48 6.98
CA ARG A 113 15.74 1.90 7.15
C ARG A 113 14.89 0.92 7.97
N VAL A 114 15.07 -0.39 7.77
CA VAL A 114 14.34 -1.44 8.50
C VAL A 114 14.83 -1.49 9.94
N ASN A 115 16.14 -1.32 10.17
CA ASN A 115 16.73 -1.20 11.50
C ASN A 115 16.22 0.03 12.26
N ASP A 116 16.10 1.18 11.58
CA ASP A 116 15.63 2.42 12.18
C ASP A 116 14.13 2.35 12.57
N TYR A 117 13.29 1.70 11.76
CA TYR A 117 11.89 1.45 12.11
C TYR A 117 11.77 0.52 13.32
N TRP A 118 12.44 -0.63 13.29
CA TRP A 118 12.34 -1.62 14.37
C TRP A 118 13.01 -1.16 15.67
N SER A 119 14.15 -0.46 15.61
CA SER A 119 14.79 0.10 16.81
C SER A 119 13.86 1.06 17.57
N ARG A 120 12.94 1.73 16.86
CA ARG A 120 11.92 2.60 17.44
C ARG A 120 10.68 1.82 17.91
N ALA A 121 10.24 0.84 17.14
CA ALA A 121 9.07 0.02 17.48
C ALA A 121 9.32 -0.96 18.65
N THR A 122 10.55 -1.43 18.84
CA THR A 122 10.90 -2.45 19.84
C THR A 122 11.76 -1.92 21.00
N ALA A 123 11.65 -0.62 21.34
CA ALA A 123 12.40 -0.01 22.44
C ALA A 123 12.18 -0.78 23.77
N GLY A 124 13.03 -1.79 24.03
CA GLY A 124 12.94 -2.67 25.20
C GLY A 124 13.23 -4.17 24.96
N ALA A 125 13.12 -4.70 23.73
CA ALA A 125 13.38 -6.11 23.43
C ALA A 125 14.61 -6.27 22.53
N GLY A 126 15.57 -7.11 22.93
CA GLY A 126 16.82 -7.33 22.20
C GLY A 126 16.59 -7.66 20.73
N ALA A 127 17.16 -6.85 19.83
CA ALA A 127 16.97 -6.95 18.39
C ALA A 127 17.69 -8.17 17.80
N SER A 128 17.06 -9.34 17.87
CA SER A 128 17.35 -10.44 16.96
C SER A 128 16.48 -10.26 15.72
N PHE A 129 17.08 -10.23 14.53
CA PHE A 129 16.31 -10.12 13.29
C PHE A 129 15.30 -11.27 13.22
N PRO A 130 13.99 -11.00 13.14
CA PRO A 130 13.02 -12.05 12.92
C PRO A 130 13.31 -12.72 11.58
N GLY A 131 13.19 -14.04 11.53
CA GLY A 131 13.29 -14.78 10.27
C GLY A 131 12.36 -14.17 9.23
N MET A 132 12.84 -14.01 7.99
CA MET A 132 12.05 -13.46 6.90
C MET A 132 11.86 -14.53 5.82
N GLY A 133 10.60 -14.93 5.63
CA GLY A 133 10.19 -15.72 4.48
C GLY A 133 10.20 -14.84 3.22
N VAL A 134 10.33 -15.47 2.05
CA VAL A 134 10.19 -14.78 0.77
C VAL A 134 9.09 -15.46 -0.03
N LEU A 135 8.00 -14.72 -0.24
CA LEU A 135 6.84 -15.15 -0.99
C LEU A 135 7.06 -14.91 -2.48
N VAL A 136 6.84 -15.94 -3.29
CA VAL A 136 6.87 -15.87 -4.76
C VAL A 136 5.49 -16.23 -5.29
N GLN A 137 4.82 -15.30 -5.94
CA GLN A 137 3.47 -15.48 -6.49
C GLN A 137 3.40 -15.06 -7.95
N ARG A 138 2.51 -15.69 -8.72
CA ARG A 138 2.15 -15.19 -10.06
C ARG A 138 1.71 -13.72 -9.99
N VAL A 139 2.23 -12.88 -10.88
CA VAL A 139 1.68 -11.52 -11.07
C VAL A 139 0.37 -11.62 -11.83
N ILE A 140 -0.64 -10.92 -11.35
CA ILE A 140 -1.89 -10.71 -12.07
C ILE A 140 -1.73 -9.48 -12.96
N GLY A 141 -1.88 -9.65 -14.27
CA GLY A 141 -1.92 -8.57 -15.26
C GLY A 141 -3.20 -7.76 -15.14
N ALA A 142 -3.30 -6.98 -14.07
CA ALA A 142 -4.52 -6.32 -13.66
C ALA A 142 -4.93 -5.23 -14.65
N GLU A 143 -6.21 -5.21 -15.02
CA GLU A 143 -6.84 -4.11 -15.75
C GLU A 143 -7.20 -2.97 -14.79
N ILE A 144 -7.62 -3.34 -13.58
CA ILE A 144 -7.95 -2.47 -12.46
C ILE A 144 -7.39 -3.09 -11.20
N SER A 145 -6.88 -2.29 -10.28
CA SER A 145 -6.46 -2.77 -8.97
C SER A 145 -6.63 -1.69 -7.92
N GLY A 146 -6.48 -2.09 -6.67
CA GLY A 146 -6.82 -1.21 -5.59
C GLY A 146 -6.55 -1.75 -4.20
N VAL A 147 -6.99 -0.95 -3.24
CA VAL A 147 -6.94 -1.25 -1.82
C VAL A 147 -8.36 -1.15 -1.27
N MET A 148 -8.69 -1.98 -0.29
CA MET A 148 -10.00 -1.98 0.36
C MET A 148 -9.83 -2.05 1.87
N PHE A 149 -10.48 -1.14 2.58
CA PHE A 149 -10.61 -1.20 4.04
C PHE A 149 -12.03 -1.64 4.38
N THR A 150 -12.13 -2.77 5.05
CA THR A 150 -13.41 -3.27 5.60
C THR A 150 -13.85 -2.44 6.81
N PRO A 151 -15.14 -2.48 7.19
CA PRO A 151 -15.66 -1.67 8.30
C PRO A 151 -14.95 -2.00 9.62
N GLN A 152 -14.53 -0.96 10.36
CA GLN A 152 -13.95 -1.14 11.69
C GLN A 152 -15.02 -1.22 12.77
N ARG A 153 -16.21 -0.65 12.52
CA ARG A 153 -17.36 -0.68 13.42
C ARG A 153 -18.65 -1.01 12.65
N PRO A 154 -19.66 -1.58 13.32
CA PRO A 154 -20.98 -1.78 12.72
C PRO A 154 -21.54 -0.48 12.15
N GLY A 155 -22.06 -0.55 10.92
CA GLY A 155 -22.65 0.59 10.21
C GLY A 155 -21.65 1.49 9.48
N GLU A 156 -20.34 1.28 9.62
CA GLU A 156 -19.36 1.93 8.74
C GLU A 156 -19.38 1.29 7.36
N PRO A 157 -19.16 2.08 6.28
CA PRO A 157 -19.09 1.54 4.93
C PRO A 157 -17.77 0.80 4.69
N THR A 158 -17.79 -0.17 3.78
CA THR A 158 -16.58 -0.69 3.16
C THR A 158 -16.03 0.38 2.21
N ARG A 159 -14.73 0.68 2.32
CA ARG A 159 -14.07 1.69 1.49
C ARG A 159 -13.12 1.04 0.52
N ILE A 160 -13.28 1.34 -0.76
CA ILE A 160 -12.50 0.76 -1.84
C ILE A 160 -11.86 1.91 -2.62
N GLU A 161 -10.55 1.84 -2.83
CA GLU A 161 -9.83 2.71 -3.75
C GLU A 161 -9.41 1.91 -4.98
N ALA A 162 -9.60 2.46 -6.17
CA ALA A 162 -9.32 1.77 -7.42
C ALA A 162 -8.66 2.67 -8.47
N ALA A 163 -7.71 2.10 -9.22
CA ALA A 163 -7.06 2.74 -10.37
C ALA A 163 -6.86 1.72 -11.50
N TRP A 164 -6.55 2.22 -12.69
CA TRP A 164 -6.23 1.42 -13.86
C TRP A 164 -4.85 0.75 -13.74
N GLY A 165 -4.71 -0.47 -14.23
CA GLY A 165 -3.46 -1.23 -14.21
C GLY A 165 -3.16 -1.90 -12.86
N LEU A 166 -1.88 -2.17 -12.61
CA LEU A 166 -1.31 -2.77 -11.40
C LEU A 166 -1.35 -1.83 -10.19
N GLY A 167 -1.47 -2.41 -8.99
CA GLY A 167 -1.79 -1.67 -7.75
C GLY A 167 -0.65 -0.82 -7.17
N LEU A 168 0.52 -0.85 -7.79
CA LEU A 168 1.74 -0.20 -7.30
C LEU A 168 1.54 1.30 -7.06
N GLY A 169 0.85 1.99 -7.96
CA GLY A 169 0.62 3.43 -7.83
C GLY A 169 -0.43 3.80 -6.78
N VAL A 170 -1.40 2.93 -6.51
CA VAL A 170 -2.41 3.14 -5.45
C VAL A 170 -1.76 2.97 -4.08
N VAL A 171 -1.07 1.84 -3.87
CA VAL A 171 -0.39 1.53 -2.60
C VAL A 171 0.71 2.56 -2.31
N GLY A 172 1.51 2.90 -3.33
CA GLY A 172 2.58 3.91 -3.22
C GLY A 172 2.09 5.36 -3.15
N GLY A 173 0.79 5.61 -3.34
CA GLY A 173 0.23 6.97 -3.30
C GLY A 173 0.68 7.88 -4.44
N THR A 174 1.27 7.34 -5.51
CA THR A 174 1.67 8.11 -6.71
C THR A 174 0.49 8.39 -7.63
N ILE A 175 -0.64 7.72 -7.41
CA ILE A 175 -1.91 7.93 -8.13
C ILE A 175 -2.96 8.43 -7.14
N THR A 176 -3.82 9.36 -7.56
CA THR A 176 -5.08 9.65 -6.87
C THR A 176 -6.18 8.74 -7.45
N PRO A 177 -6.59 7.69 -6.72
CA PRO A 177 -7.53 6.68 -7.21
C PRO A 177 -8.98 7.18 -7.15
N ASP A 178 -9.89 6.45 -7.78
CA ASP A 178 -11.32 6.55 -7.45
C ASP A 178 -11.55 6.06 -6.03
N THR A 179 -12.52 6.63 -5.33
CA THR A 179 -12.97 6.17 -4.02
C THR A 179 -14.42 5.70 -4.09
N TYR A 180 -14.68 4.51 -3.58
CA TYR A 180 -16.01 3.92 -3.46
C TYR A 180 -16.32 3.69 -1.99
N GLU A 181 -17.51 4.09 -1.56
CA GLU A 181 -18.06 3.76 -0.25
C GLU A 181 -19.29 2.87 -0.45
N VAL A 182 -19.23 1.65 0.09
CA VAL A 182 -20.33 0.69 0.05
C VAL A 182 -20.94 0.60 1.45
N ALA A 183 -22.14 1.15 1.62
CA ALA A 183 -22.85 1.09 2.90
C ALA A 183 -23.38 -0.33 3.15
N ALA A 184 -23.67 -0.64 4.42
CA ALA A 184 -24.26 -1.93 4.81
C ALA A 184 -25.61 -2.22 4.13
N VAL A 185 -26.34 -1.17 3.73
CA VAL A 185 -27.61 -1.27 2.99
C VAL A 185 -27.43 -1.44 1.47
N GLY A 186 -26.18 -1.58 1.01
CA GLY A 186 -25.82 -1.79 -0.40
C GLY A 186 -25.72 -0.52 -1.26
N SER A 187 -25.91 0.67 -0.70
CA SER A 187 -25.74 1.91 -1.46
C SER A 187 -24.26 2.17 -1.74
N ILE A 188 -23.98 2.52 -3.00
CA ILE A 188 -22.62 2.77 -3.48
C ILE A 188 -22.49 4.26 -3.80
N ARG A 189 -21.52 4.91 -3.18
CA ARG A 189 -21.08 6.27 -3.55
C ARG A 189 -19.72 6.18 -4.19
N CYS A 190 -19.51 6.91 -5.28
CA CYS A 190 -18.22 7.00 -5.95
C CYS A 190 -17.76 8.46 -6.05
N THR A 191 -16.50 8.72 -5.71
CA THR A 191 -15.77 9.94 -6.00
C THR A 191 -14.69 9.61 -7.01
N VAL A 192 -14.73 10.26 -8.19
CA VAL A 192 -13.78 9.99 -9.27
C VAL A 192 -12.45 10.70 -8.99
N GLY A 193 -11.37 9.92 -8.96
CA GLY A 193 -9.99 10.41 -8.83
C GLY A 193 -9.36 10.77 -10.18
N SER A 194 -8.18 11.41 -10.14
CA SER A 194 -7.51 11.89 -11.37
C SER A 194 -6.93 10.77 -12.23
N LYS A 195 -6.46 9.67 -11.63
CA LYS A 195 -5.97 8.46 -12.31
C LYS A 195 -5.08 8.74 -13.54
N ARG A 196 -4.17 9.71 -13.43
CA ARG A 196 -3.42 10.25 -14.58
C ARG A 196 -2.51 9.24 -15.27
N THR A 197 -1.94 8.33 -14.50
CA THR A 197 -1.05 7.28 -15.00
C THR A 197 -1.57 5.91 -14.57
N ARG A 198 -1.09 4.87 -15.27
CA ARG A 198 -1.32 3.46 -14.97
C ARG A 198 0.00 2.72 -15.11
N ILE A 199 0.15 1.63 -14.37
CA ILE A 199 1.32 0.76 -14.45
C ILE A 199 0.86 -0.60 -14.99
N ASP A 200 1.48 -1.07 -16.05
CA ASP A 200 1.13 -2.35 -16.68
C ASP A 200 2.33 -3.29 -16.68
N LEU A 201 2.05 -4.60 -16.74
CA LEU A 201 3.08 -5.62 -16.91
C LEU A 201 3.73 -5.45 -18.29
N ALA A 202 5.05 -5.30 -18.31
CA ALA A 202 5.86 -5.24 -19.52
C ALA A 202 7.10 -6.13 -19.35
N PRO A 203 6.94 -7.46 -19.46
CA PRO A 203 8.02 -8.41 -19.20
C PRO A 203 9.25 -8.19 -20.09
N GLU A 204 9.05 -7.73 -21.32
CA GLU A 204 10.10 -7.39 -22.28
C GLU A 204 10.88 -6.10 -21.93
N HIS A 205 10.36 -5.27 -21.01
CA HIS A 205 10.96 -4.01 -20.56
C HIS A 205 11.50 -4.07 -19.12
N GLY A 206 11.75 -5.27 -18.59
CA GLY A 206 12.31 -5.43 -17.24
C GLY A 206 11.27 -5.44 -16.11
N GLY A 207 9.99 -5.63 -16.44
CA GLY A 207 8.96 -5.98 -15.45
C GLY A 207 7.66 -5.22 -15.66
N VAL A 208 7.69 -3.90 -15.49
CA VAL A 208 6.51 -3.04 -15.58
C VAL A 208 6.81 -1.76 -16.37
N VAL A 209 5.77 -1.16 -16.94
CA VAL A 209 5.83 0.12 -17.65
C VAL A 209 4.77 1.06 -17.09
N GLU A 210 5.14 2.32 -16.89
CA GLU A 210 4.19 3.38 -16.56
C GLU A 210 3.78 4.10 -17.85
N SER A 211 2.47 4.33 -18.00
CA SER A 211 1.91 5.05 -19.14
C SER A 211 0.81 6.03 -18.70
N ALA A 212 0.56 7.04 -19.53
CA ALA A 212 -0.54 7.97 -19.29
C ALA A 212 -1.89 7.29 -19.58
N VAL A 213 -2.87 7.50 -18.70
CA VAL A 213 -4.25 7.07 -18.93
C VAL A 213 -4.92 8.06 -19.89
N ALA A 214 -5.71 7.57 -20.84
CA ALA A 214 -6.43 8.45 -21.77
C ALA A 214 -7.37 9.42 -21.02
N ALA A 215 -7.48 10.66 -21.48
CA ALA A 215 -8.23 11.72 -20.78
C ALA A 215 -9.70 11.34 -20.49
N GLU A 216 -10.33 10.54 -21.35
CA GLU A 216 -11.69 10.04 -21.13
C GLU A 216 -11.74 8.96 -20.03
N GLN A 217 -10.76 8.07 -19.98
CA GLN A 217 -10.63 7.06 -18.92
C GLN A 217 -10.27 7.66 -17.56
N GLN A 218 -9.60 8.82 -17.53
CA GLN A 218 -9.34 9.55 -16.27
C GLN A 218 -10.64 10.05 -15.62
N LYS A 219 -11.63 10.45 -16.43
CA LYS A 219 -12.94 10.93 -15.94
C LYS A 219 -13.95 9.81 -15.68
N ALA A 220 -13.69 8.62 -16.23
CA ALA A 220 -14.53 7.45 -16.02
C ALA A 220 -14.31 6.84 -14.62
N ARG A 221 -15.36 6.22 -14.11
CA ARG A 221 -15.26 5.29 -12.97
C ARG A 221 -14.49 4.04 -13.40
N THR A 222 -13.59 3.57 -12.57
CA THR A 222 -12.84 2.32 -12.77
C THR A 222 -13.73 1.09 -12.61
N LEU A 223 -14.53 1.06 -11.54
CA LEU A 223 -15.46 0.00 -11.20
C LEU A 223 -16.93 0.39 -11.46
N ASP A 224 -17.68 -0.55 -12.00
CA ASP A 224 -19.14 -0.54 -12.00
C ASP A 224 -19.70 -0.99 -10.63
N ASP A 225 -21.02 -0.81 -10.44
CA ASP A 225 -21.68 -1.09 -9.16
C ASP A 225 -21.66 -2.60 -8.82
N ALA A 226 -21.75 -3.47 -9.83
CA ALA A 226 -21.75 -4.91 -9.64
C ALA A 226 -20.39 -5.41 -9.10
N THR A 227 -19.29 -5.02 -9.75
CA THR A 227 -17.93 -5.36 -9.33
C THR A 227 -17.63 -4.75 -7.96
N THR A 228 -18.07 -3.52 -7.72
CA THR A 228 -17.90 -2.84 -6.43
C THR A 228 -18.60 -3.60 -5.29
N ALA A 229 -19.82 -4.08 -5.52
CA ALA A 229 -20.56 -4.88 -4.53
C ALA A 229 -19.87 -6.23 -4.25
N ILE A 230 -19.39 -6.92 -5.30
CA ILE A 230 -18.66 -8.19 -5.14
C ILE A 230 -17.36 -7.98 -4.35
N LEU A 231 -16.63 -6.88 -4.59
CA LEU A 231 -15.44 -6.53 -3.81
C LEU A 231 -15.77 -6.33 -2.33
N ALA A 232 -16.84 -5.57 -2.02
CA ALA A 232 -17.23 -5.34 -0.63
C ALA A 232 -17.60 -6.64 0.09
N GLU A 233 -18.35 -7.53 -0.57
CA GLU A 233 -18.69 -8.86 -0.04
C GLU A 233 -17.44 -9.72 0.19
N LEU A 234 -16.50 -9.72 -0.75
CA LEU A 234 -15.22 -10.39 -0.60
C LEU A 234 -14.45 -9.85 0.62
N GLY A 235 -14.46 -8.53 0.83
CA GLY A 235 -13.89 -7.89 2.01
C GLY A 235 -14.50 -8.39 3.31
N HIS A 236 -15.83 -8.47 3.39
CA HIS A 236 -16.53 -8.99 4.57
C HIS A 236 -16.13 -10.44 4.87
N ARG A 237 -16.10 -11.30 3.85
CA ARG A 237 -15.65 -12.70 4.00
C ARG A 237 -14.21 -12.80 4.49
N ILE A 238 -13.30 -11.96 3.96
CA ILE A 238 -11.91 -11.92 4.41
C ILE A 238 -11.82 -11.48 5.88
N ALA A 239 -12.59 -10.46 6.29
CA ALA A 239 -12.64 -10.00 7.67
C ALA A 239 -13.19 -11.05 8.64
N GLU A 240 -14.17 -11.84 8.22
CA GLU A 240 -14.69 -12.98 8.99
C GLU A 240 -13.64 -14.07 9.17
N ILE A 241 -12.96 -14.47 8.10
CA ILE A 241 -11.90 -15.49 8.15
C ILE A 241 -10.73 -15.04 9.04
N GLN A 242 -10.37 -13.75 8.97
CA GLN A 242 -9.27 -13.17 9.75
C GLN A 242 -9.68 -12.75 11.17
N GLY A 243 -10.98 -12.79 11.50
CA GLY A 243 -11.50 -12.45 12.82
C GLY A 243 -11.49 -10.96 13.16
N GLY A 244 -11.42 -10.06 12.18
CA GLY A 244 -11.42 -8.62 12.42
C GLY A 244 -11.24 -7.76 11.17
N PRO A 245 -11.30 -6.42 11.28
CA PRO A 245 -11.21 -5.50 10.15
C PRO A 245 -9.88 -5.60 9.38
N GLN A 246 -9.99 -5.71 8.07
CA GLN A 246 -8.89 -5.92 7.12
C GLN A 246 -8.68 -4.75 6.15
N ASP A 247 -7.40 -4.48 5.89
CA ASP A 247 -6.82 -3.78 4.74
C ASP A 247 -6.44 -4.84 3.68
N VAL A 248 -7.06 -4.78 2.52
CA VAL A 248 -6.97 -5.79 1.45
C VAL A 248 -6.48 -5.16 0.17
N GLU A 249 -5.37 -5.66 -0.37
CA GLU A 249 -4.96 -5.36 -1.75
C GLU A 249 -5.61 -6.33 -2.72
N TRP A 250 -6.16 -5.82 -3.81
CA TRP A 250 -6.91 -6.61 -4.78
C TRP A 250 -6.63 -6.16 -6.22
N ALA A 251 -6.94 -7.05 -7.17
CA ALA A 251 -6.85 -6.79 -8.60
C ALA A 251 -8.02 -7.42 -9.36
N VAL A 252 -8.40 -6.81 -10.48
CA VAL A 252 -9.33 -7.37 -11.46
C VAL A 252 -8.56 -7.67 -12.74
N ALA A 253 -8.66 -8.90 -13.22
CA ALA A 253 -8.13 -9.33 -14.50
C ALA A 253 -9.05 -10.39 -15.10
N ASP A 254 -9.40 -10.24 -16.38
CA ASP A 254 -10.23 -11.21 -17.10
C ASP A 254 -11.58 -11.47 -16.40
N GLY A 255 -12.17 -10.44 -15.79
CA GLY A 255 -13.41 -10.52 -15.03
C GLY A 255 -13.32 -11.21 -13.67
N VAL A 256 -12.10 -11.58 -13.22
CA VAL A 256 -11.86 -12.21 -11.92
C VAL A 256 -11.26 -11.21 -10.95
N ILE A 257 -11.84 -11.11 -9.75
CA ILE A 257 -11.24 -10.39 -8.62
C ILE A 257 -10.25 -11.31 -7.90
N TRP A 258 -9.02 -10.85 -7.73
CA TRP A 258 -7.93 -11.53 -7.05
C TRP A 258 -7.58 -10.81 -5.75
N VAL A 259 -7.32 -11.57 -4.69
CA VAL A 259 -6.79 -11.08 -3.42
C VAL A 259 -5.26 -11.17 -3.45
N LEU A 260 -4.59 -10.03 -3.34
CA LEU A 260 -3.14 -9.92 -3.44
C LEU A 260 -2.46 -9.82 -2.07
N GLN A 261 -3.17 -9.31 -1.07
CA GLN A 261 -2.74 -9.21 0.33
C GLN A 261 -3.97 -8.96 1.21
N ALA A 262 -3.93 -9.40 2.47
CA ALA A 262 -4.86 -8.97 3.52
C ALA A 262 -4.10 -8.83 4.84
N ARG A 263 -4.43 -7.81 5.63
CA ARG A 263 -3.85 -7.56 6.95
C ARG A 263 -4.78 -6.77 7.85
N PRO A 264 -4.60 -6.80 9.18
CA PRO A 264 -5.37 -5.96 10.11
C PRO A 264 -5.23 -4.46 9.80
N ILE A 265 -6.32 -3.70 9.97
CA ILE A 265 -6.27 -2.23 9.93
C ILE A 265 -5.63 -1.71 11.23
N THR A 266 -4.51 -0.99 11.12
CA THR A 266 -3.75 -0.48 12.28
C THR A 266 -4.17 0.92 12.73
N ALA A 267 -4.85 1.70 11.87
CA ALA A 267 -5.27 3.06 12.21
C ALA A 267 -6.59 3.49 11.56
N SER A 268 -7.47 4.12 12.32
CA SER A 268 -8.82 4.48 11.87
C SER A 268 -8.86 5.59 10.81
N LEU A 269 -9.76 5.44 9.84
CA LEU A 269 -9.92 6.42 8.76
C LEU A 269 -10.74 7.65 9.19
N PRO A 270 -10.54 8.81 8.55
CA PRO A 270 -11.46 9.93 8.65
C PRO A 270 -12.86 9.63 8.12
N ALA A 271 -13.90 10.00 8.87
CA ALA A 271 -15.26 10.01 8.35
C ALA A 271 -15.32 11.03 7.20
N LEU A 272 -15.74 10.60 6.02
CA LEU A 272 -15.94 11.49 4.90
C LEU A 272 -17.15 12.38 5.22
N ARG A 273 -16.93 13.68 5.44
CA ARG A 273 -18.01 14.66 5.51
C ARG A 273 -18.17 15.32 4.15
N VAL A 274 -19.38 15.28 3.62
CA VAL A 274 -19.79 16.19 2.55
C VAL A 274 -19.93 17.57 3.18
N SER A 275 -18.90 18.41 3.10
CA SER A 275 -19.02 19.83 3.46
C SER A 275 -19.68 20.58 2.31
N ALA A 276 -20.89 21.07 2.53
CA ALA A 276 -21.60 21.99 1.64
C ALA A 276 -21.30 23.48 1.92
N SER A 277 -20.36 23.78 2.82
CA SER A 277 -19.99 25.17 3.09
C SER A 277 -19.09 25.72 1.99
N PRO A 278 -19.35 26.93 1.46
CA PRO A 278 -18.47 27.56 0.50
C PRO A 278 -17.09 27.76 1.14
N PHE A 279 -16.07 27.15 0.54
CA PHE A 279 -14.69 27.33 0.96
C PHE A 279 -14.25 28.77 0.69
N PRO A 280 -13.43 29.38 1.56
CA PRO A 280 -12.85 30.69 1.26
C PRO A 280 -12.06 30.63 -0.07
N ALA A 281 -12.06 31.71 -0.84
CA ALA A 281 -11.53 31.78 -2.22
C ALA A 281 -10.02 31.42 -2.38
N ARG A 282 -9.29 31.21 -1.28
CA ARG A 282 -7.89 30.76 -1.22
C ARG A 282 -7.70 29.33 -0.69
N ALA A 283 -8.76 28.53 -0.61
CA ALA A 283 -8.68 27.16 -0.13
C ALA A 283 -8.26 26.17 -1.24
N LEU A 284 -7.28 25.32 -0.94
CA LEU A 284 -7.01 24.10 -1.68
C LEU A 284 -7.80 22.97 -1.05
N THR A 285 -8.22 22.00 -1.86
CA THR A 285 -8.96 20.82 -1.40
C THR A 285 -8.29 19.55 -1.89
N GLY A 286 -8.36 18.50 -1.08
CA GLY A 286 -7.90 17.16 -1.41
C GLY A 286 -8.65 16.11 -0.59
N THR A 287 -8.12 14.90 -0.59
CA THR A 287 -8.67 13.75 0.13
C THR A 287 -8.27 13.82 1.61
N PRO A 288 -9.25 13.76 2.55
CA PRO A 288 -8.96 13.64 3.99
C PRO A 288 -8.22 12.33 4.29
N GLY A 289 -6.98 12.42 4.77
CA GLY A 289 -6.13 11.25 5.04
C GLY A 289 -5.98 10.90 6.51
N SER A 290 -5.79 11.92 7.34
CA SER A 290 -5.60 11.78 8.77
C SER A 290 -6.24 12.96 9.50
N HIS A 291 -6.87 12.67 10.63
CA HIS A 291 -7.66 13.64 11.39
C HIS A 291 -6.84 14.78 11.97
N GLY A 292 -7.54 15.87 12.28
CA GLY A 292 -7.02 16.98 13.06
C GLY A 292 -6.82 18.25 12.26
N LYS A 293 -6.46 19.32 12.97
CA LYS A 293 -6.23 20.64 12.39
C LYS A 293 -4.93 21.21 12.91
N VAL A 294 -4.18 21.86 12.04
CA VAL A 294 -2.89 22.46 12.41
C VAL A 294 -2.64 23.72 11.60
N MET A 295 -1.95 24.68 12.19
CA MET A 295 -1.42 25.83 11.47
C MET A 295 0.09 25.84 11.61
N GLY A 296 0.80 26.03 10.49
CA GLY A 296 2.24 25.95 10.47
C GLY A 296 2.82 26.59 9.22
N ALA A 297 4.15 26.75 9.22
CA ALA A 297 4.87 27.12 8.01
C ALA A 297 4.95 25.92 7.06
N ALA A 298 4.67 26.14 5.79
CA ALA A 298 4.78 25.14 4.75
C ALA A 298 6.25 24.89 4.39
N ARG A 299 6.59 23.61 4.22
CA ARG A 299 7.90 23.16 3.75
C ARG A 299 7.73 22.27 2.55
N LEU A 300 8.19 22.73 1.39
CA LEU A 300 8.20 21.97 0.15
C LEU A 300 9.36 20.97 0.22
N VAL A 301 9.04 19.71 -0.01
CA VAL A 301 9.99 18.59 -0.04
C VAL A 301 9.72 17.83 -1.33
N ARG A 302 10.68 17.80 -2.26
CA ARG A 302 10.53 17.09 -3.55
C ARG A 302 11.14 15.70 -3.51
N GLY A 303 12.03 15.44 -2.55
CA GLY A 303 12.65 14.15 -2.36
C GLY A 303 13.67 14.16 -1.21
N PRO A 304 14.40 13.04 -1.03
CA PRO A 304 15.32 12.85 0.10
C PRO A 304 16.39 13.93 0.29
N SER A 305 16.81 14.60 -0.78
CA SER A 305 17.77 15.72 -0.72
C SER A 305 17.29 16.89 0.15
N ASP A 306 15.98 17.05 0.28
CA ASP A 306 15.33 18.16 0.96
C ASP A 306 15.03 17.86 2.43
N PHE A 307 15.20 16.61 2.88
CA PHE A 307 14.81 16.17 4.22
C PHE A 307 15.50 16.98 5.33
N LYS A 308 16.78 17.33 5.12
CA LYS A 308 17.58 18.14 6.06
C LYS A 308 17.05 19.57 6.25
N ALA A 309 16.20 20.05 5.34
CA ALA A 309 15.64 21.40 5.39
C ALA A 309 14.34 21.46 6.22
N VAL A 310 13.73 20.32 6.53
CA VAL A 310 12.50 20.23 7.31
C VAL A 310 12.78 20.56 8.77
N ARG A 311 12.02 21.51 9.32
CA ARG A 311 12.11 21.89 10.74
C ARG A 311 10.93 21.32 11.53
N PRO A 312 11.13 21.02 12.83
CA PRO A 312 10.04 20.60 13.69
C PRO A 312 8.88 21.61 13.69
N GLY A 313 7.66 21.11 13.57
CA GLY A 313 6.46 21.95 13.54
C GLY A 313 6.08 22.50 12.16
N GLU A 314 6.87 22.25 11.09
CA GLU A 314 6.49 22.60 9.72
C GLU A 314 5.45 21.63 9.15
N ILE A 315 4.64 22.10 8.21
CA ILE A 315 3.71 21.27 7.42
C ILE A 315 4.42 20.88 6.13
N VAL A 316 4.63 19.59 5.92
CA VAL A 316 5.35 19.06 4.75
C VAL A 316 4.44 19.03 3.53
N ILE A 317 4.86 19.67 2.44
CA ILE A 317 4.19 19.65 1.13
C ILE A 317 5.06 18.86 0.16
N CYS A 318 4.54 17.83 -0.47
CA CYS A 318 5.32 16.89 -1.28
C CYS A 318 4.50 16.30 -2.44
N PRO A 319 5.13 15.67 -3.45
CA PRO A 319 4.36 15.07 -4.55
C PRO A 319 3.58 13.83 -4.05
N TYR A 320 4.28 12.93 -3.37
CA TYR A 320 3.80 11.75 -2.67
C TYR A 320 4.81 11.39 -1.57
N THR A 321 4.50 10.39 -0.75
CA THR A 321 5.46 9.85 0.22
C THR A 321 5.75 8.38 -0.05
N ASP A 322 6.98 7.99 0.24
CA ASP A 322 7.42 6.61 0.31
C ASP A 322 8.02 6.34 1.72
N PRO A 323 8.37 5.10 2.04
CA PRO A 323 8.94 4.72 3.34
C PRO A 323 10.16 5.54 3.79
N ALA A 324 10.95 6.12 2.89
CA ALA A 324 12.09 6.96 3.25
C ALA A 324 11.66 8.25 3.97
N TRP A 325 10.39 8.66 3.85
CA TRP A 325 9.85 9.88 4.41
C TRP A 325 9.41 9.73 5.87
N THR A 326 9.24 8.49 6.35
CA THR A 326 8.76 8.21 7.72
C THR A 326 9.48 8.98 8.83
N PRO A 327 10.81 9.20 8.78
CA PRO A 327 11.48 10.04 9.79
C PRO A 327 10.92 11.48 9.86
N LEU A 328 10.46 12.06 8.75
CA LEU A 328 9.88 13.39 8.74
C LEU A 328 8.56 13.47 9.50
N PHE A 329 7.77 12.39 9.53
CA PHE A 329 6.47 12.36 10.22
C PHE A 329 6.63 12.51 11.73
N THR A 330 7.82 12.22 12.28
CA THR A 330 8.11 12.41 13.72
C THR A 330 8.27 13.88 14.12
N ILE A 331 8.57 14.76 13.15
CA ILE A 331 8.83 16.18 13.41
C ILE A 331 7.84 17.10 12.69
N ALA A 332 7.16 16.62 11.65
CA ALA A 332 6.17 17.38 10.91
C ALA A 332 4.92 17.63 11.76
N ALA A 333 4.31 18.80 11.60
CA ALA A 333 3.04 19.12 12.23
C ALA A 333 1.83 18.62 11.43
N GLY A 334 2.03 18.32 10.13
CA GLY A 334 1.03 17.80 9.20
C GLY A 334 1.64 17.55 7.82
N VAL A 335 0.91 16.85 6.95
CA VAL A 335 1.39 16.44 5.62
C VAL A 335 0.37 16.78 4.53
N VAL A 336 0.86 17.27 3.40
CA VAL A 336 0.10 17.49 2.17
C VAL A 336 0.81 16.78 1.02
N THR A 337 0.08 15.99 0.24
CA THR A 337 0.58 15.36 -0.99
C THR A 337 -0.19 15.82 -2.23
N GLU A 338 0.47 15.87 -3.38
CA GLU A 338 -0.18 16.18 -4.66
C GLU A 338 -0.99 15.00 -5.21
N THR A 339 -0.55 13.77 -4.92
CA THR A 339 -1.22 12.53 -5.31
C THR A 339 -1.57 11.67 -4.10
N GLY A 340 -2.30 10.57 -4.32
CA GLY A 340 -2.66 9.62 -3.28
C GLY A 340 -4.13 9.70 -2.85
N GLY A 341 -4.59 8.60 -2.25
CA GLY A 341 -5.91 8.46 -1.64
C GLY A 341 -5.84 8.39 -0.10
N ALA A 342 -7.00 8.22 0.54
CA ALA A 342 -7.13 8.03 1.98
C ALA A 342 -6.55 6.68 2.45
N LEU A 343 -6.42 5.70 1.56
CA LEU A 343 -5.84 4.38 1.85
C LEU A 343 -4.35 4.29 1.48
N SER A 344 -3.76 5.37 0.98
CA SER A 344 -2.34 5.41 0.59
C SER A 344 -1.37 5.35 1.78
N HIS A 345 -0.10 5.00 1.50
CA HIS A 345 0.99 5.03 2.47
C HIS A 345 1.05 6.33 3.30
N ALA A 346 1.00 7.50 2.64
CA ALA A 346 1.04 8.80 3.31
C ALA A 346 -0.08 8.96 4.36
N ALA A 347 -1.30 8.54 4.01
CA ALA A 347 -2.44 8.61 4.91
C ALA A 347 -2.34 7.61 6.07
N ILE A 348 -1.86 6.38 5.82
CA ILE A 348 -1.65 5.36 6.86
C ILE A 348 -0.63 5.86 7.88
N VAL A 349 0.55 6.27 7.42
CA VAL A 349 1.64 6.71 8.30
C VAL A 349 1.25 7.99 9.05
N ALA A 350 0.55 8.94 8.40
CA ALA A 350 0.06 10.14 9.10
C ALA A 350 -0.89 9.80 10.26
N ARG A 351 -1.74 8.78 10.10
CA ARG A 351 -2.64 8.31 11.16
C ARG A 351 -1.88 7.64 12.30
N GLU A 352 -0.87 6.83 11.99
CA GLU A 352 -0.02 6.17 13.01
C GLU A 352 0.74 7.20 13.86
N TYR A 353 1.21 8.30 13.25
CA TYR A 353 1.86 9.40 13.97
C TYR A 353 0.90 10.45 14.54
N GLY A 354 -0.40 10.32 14.29
CA GLY A 354 -1.42 11.25 14.80
C GLY A 354 -1.32 12.68 14.25
N ILE A 355 -0.75 12.86 13.05
CA ILE A 355 -0.62 14.16 12.40
C ILE A 355 -1.69 14.36 11.32
N PRO A 356 -2.27 15.56 11.14
CA PRO A 356 -3.25 15.82 10.09
C PRO A 356 -2.66 15.63 8.69
N ALA A 357 -3.45 15.08 7.78
CA ALA A 357 -3.02 14.90 6.38
C ALA A 357 -4.13 15.14 5.35
N VAL A 358 -3.76 15.80 4.24
CA VAL A 358 -4.62 16.01 3.06
C VAL A 358 -3.86 15.56 1.81
N LEU A 359 -4.42 14.62 1.06
CA LEU A 359 -3.76 13.95 -0.07
C LEU A 359 -4.41 14.37 -1.40
N GLY A 360 -3.75 14.09 -2.52
CA GLY A 360 -4.35 14.33 -3.84
C GLY A 360 -4.64 15.82 -4.12
N VAL A 361 -3.87 16.73 -3.50
CA VAL A 361 -4.03 18.18 -3.70
C VAL A 361 -3.30 18.57 -4.97
N ALA A 362 -4.01 18.55 -6.08
CA ALA A 362 -3.44 18.86 -7.38
C ALA A 362 -2.67 20.19 -7.37
N ASP A 363 -1.41 20.14 -7.82
CA ASP A 363 -0.53 21.29 -8.03
C ASP A 363 -0.11 22.02 -6.72
N ALA A 364 -0.16 21.33 -5.57
CA ALA A 364 0.21 21.93 -4.28
C ALA A 364 1.63 22.50 -4.25
N LEU A 365 2.60 21.86 -4.90
CA LEU A 365 4.01 22.30 -4.89
C LEU A 365 4.24 23.59 -5.68
N ASN A 366 3.33 23.94 -6.60
CA ASN A 366 3.39 25.18 -7.37
C ASN A 366 2.49 26.28 -6.76
N ARG A 367 1.51 25.89 -5.94
CA ARG A 367 0.54 26.81 -5.31
C ARG A 367 0.91 27.23 -3.89
N ILE A 368 1.83 26.53 -3.25
CA ILE A 368 2.33 26.81 -1.90
C ILE A 368 3.83 27.07 -1.98
N GLU A 369 4.34 28.08 -1.27
CA GLU A 369 5.77 28.38 -1.19
C GLU A 369 6.35 28.05 0.18
N ASN A 370 7.67 27.90 0.24
CA ASN A 370 8.38 27.64 1.49
C ASN A 370 8.18 28.80 2.47
N GLY A 371 7.82 28.47 3.71
CA GLY A 371 7.57 29.46 4.76
C GLY A 371 6.15 30.05 4.75
N HIS A 372 5.32 29.77 3.72
CA HIS A 372 3.92 30.20 3.73
C HIS A 372 3.21 29.64 4.95
N ARG A 373 2.51 30.50 5.67
CA ARG A 373 1.70 30.06 6.81
C ARG A 373 0.40 29.48 6.25
N ILE A 374 0.11 28.23 6.58
CA ILE A 374 -1.10 27.56 6.10
C ILE A 374 -1.87 26.96 7.28
N ALA A 375 -3.19 26.93 7.16
CA ALA A 375 -4.06 26.13 8.01
C ALA A 375 -4.45 24.85 7.27
N LEU A 376 -4.09 23.70 7.82
CA LEU A 376 -4.40 22.38 7.32
C LEU A 376 -5.52 21.77 8.17
N ASP A 377 -6.60 21.32 7.52
CA ASP A 377 -7.68 20.55 8.14
C ASP A 377 -7.72 19.17 7.48
N GLY A 378 -7.05 18.21 8.12
CA GLY A 378 -6.96 16.83 7.64
C GLY A 378 -8.28 16.06 7.76
N THR A 379 -9.22 16.55 8.58
CA THR A 379 -10.58 15.98 8.68
C THR A 379 -11.47 16.48 7.55
N ALA A 380 -11.37 17.75 7.18
CA ALA A 380 -12.17 18.34 6.09
C ALA A 380 -11.54 18.16 4.70
N GLY A 381 -10.26 17.82 4.63
CA GLY A 381 -9.54 17.72 3.36
C GLY A 381 -9.18 19.09 2.77
N THR A 382 -8.94 20.11 3.60
CA THR A 382 -8.76 21.49 3.15
C THR A 382 -7.46 22.12 3.63
N ILE A 383 -6.91 23.01 2.80
CA ILE A 383 -5.74 23.83 3.12
C ILE A 383 -6.12 25.29 2.86
N THR A 384 -5.91 26.18 3.82
CA THR A 384 -6.12 27.62 3.66
C THR A 384 -4.77 28.34 3.72
N LEU A 385 -4.46 29.13 2.70
CA LEU A 385 -3.30 30.03 2.71
C LEU A 385 -3.63 31.26 3.54
N LEU A 386 -2.78 31.58 4.53
CA LEU A 386 -3.00 32.65 5.50
C LEU A 386 -2.29 33.95 5.14
#